data_AF-A0A7C3XV74-F1
#
_entry.id   AF-A0A7C3XV74-F1
#
_cell.length_a   1.000
_cell.length_b   1.000
_cell.length_c   1.000
_cell.angle_alpha   90.00
_cell.angle_beta   90.00
_cell.angle_gamma   90.00
#
_symmetry.space_group_name_H-M   'P 1'
#
loop_
_entity.id
_entity.type
_entity.pdbx_description
1 polymer ?
#
loop_
_entity_poly.entity_id
_entity_poly.type
_entity_poly.pdbx_seq_one_letter_code
_entity_poly.pdbx_strand_id
1 'polypeptide(L)'
;GDSIGPMVAASMLSKSKEIAEDVMYGETKIDGSKCFILKAKGPAPHLGRIDEAIEKIMKKNKIARVITIDAGLKLEGEKSGSVAEGVGFAMGGIGQREMIENVLLPKKIPLDSIVVKVGMEEAIQPMKKEIADSLPNVHSAIKNSIRRAKKGKVIIIGVGNSCGIGNDKKSLEKTNEMLKKIDADYKKKEAEKKKRGSWI
;
A
#
# COMPACT_ATOMS: atom_id res chain seq x y z
N GLY A 1 5.79 -1.63 9.46
CA GLY A 1 5.77 -2.40 8.20
C GLY A 1 4.43 -2.29 7.48
N ASP A 2 3.34 -2.27 8.24
CA ASP A 2 1.95 -2.20 7.75
C ASP A 2 1.67 -1.06 6.75
N SER A 3 2.38 0.06 6.86
CA SER A 3 2.18 1.24 6.01
C SER A 3 2.72 1.12 4.57
N ILE A 4 3.10 -0.07 4.11
CA ILE A 4 3.62 -0.29 2.76
C ILE A 4 2.58 -0.01 1.67
N GLY A 5 1.31 -0.36 1.87
CA GLY A 5 0.24 -0.01 0.94
C GLY A 5 0.12 1.50 0.72
N PRO A 6 -0.04 2.31 1.79
CA PRO A 6 -0.02 3.77 1.69
C PRO A 6 1.27 4.34 1.10
N MET A 7 2.43 3.74 1.36
CA MET A 7 3.71 4.18 0.79
C MET A 7 3.73 3.99 -0.73
N VAL A 8 3.28 2.83 -1.21
CA VAL A 8 3.14 2.56 -2.65
C VAL A 8 2.17 3.54 -3.28
N ALA A 9 0.99 3.76 -2.69
CA ALA A 9 0.02 4.74 -3.19
C ALA A 9 0.59 6.17 -3.24
N ALA A 10 1.23 6.63 -2.16
CA ALA A 10 1.87 7.95 -2.11
C ALA A 10 2.94 8.11 -3.20
N SER A 11 3.70 7.07 -3.52
CA SER A 11 4.75 7.13 -4.56
C SER A 11 4.21 7.39 -5.97
N MET A 12 2.93 7.08 -6.22
CA MET A 12 2.22 7.31 -7.47
C MET A 12 1.48 8.66 -7.52
N LEU A 13 1.41 9.37 -6.39
CA LEU A 13 0.69 10.63 -6.24
C LEU A 13 1.65 11.81 -6.38
N SER A 14 1.56 12.57 -7.48
CA SER A 14 2.30 13.83 -7.63
C SER A 14 1.73 14.95 -6.75
N LYS A 15 0.40 14.99 -6.66
CA LYS A 15 -0.39 15.81 -5.75
C LYS A 15 -1.58 14.98 -5.29
N SER A 16 -2.04 15.21 -4.07
CA SER A 16 -3.25 14.58 -3.55
C SER A 16 -4.17 15.60 -2.89
N LYS A 17 -5.45 15.26 -2.85
CA LYS A 17 -6.50 16.01 -2.14
C LYS A 17 -7.41 15.04 -1.43
N GLU A 18 -8.11 15.52 -0.43
CA GLU A 18 -9.07 14.71 0.32
C GLU A 18 -10.35 14.49 -0.50
N ILE A 19 -10.87 13.25 -0.51
CA ILE A 19 -12.10 12.87 -1.26
C ILE A 19 -13.22 12.37 -0.34
N ALA A 20 -12.84 11.80 0.79
CA ALA A 20 -13.71 11.37 1.89
C ALA A 20 -12.95 11.58 3.19
N GLU A 21 -13.64 11.42 4.32
CA GLU A 21 -13.05 11.55 5.65
C GLU A 21 -11.77 10.73 5.76
N ASP A 22 -10.65 11.42 5.94
CA ASP A 22 -9.32 10.85 6.08
C ASP A 22 -8.87 9.94 4.93
N VAL A 23 -9.33 10.24 3.71
CA VAL A 23 -8.88 9.55 2.49
C VAL A 23 -8.33 10.54 1.49
N MET A 24 -7.05 10.37 1.16
CA MET A 24 -6.37 11.14 0.13
C MET A 24 -6.49 10.44 -1.22
N TYR A 25 -6.62 11.27 -2.26
CA TYR A 25 -6.86 10.86 -3.62
C TYR A 25 -6.03 11.67 -4.61
N GLY A 26 -5.66 11.04 -5.71
CA GLY A 26 -5.16 11.72 -6.89
C GLY A 26 -5.34 10.90 -8.15
N GLU A 27 -5.06 11.54 -9.28
CA GLU A 27 -5.22 10.95 -10.60
C GLU A 27 -3.87 10.84 -11.29
N THR A 28 -3.64 9.73 -11.97
CA THR A 28 -2.46 9.55 -12.82
C THR A 28 -2.83 8.71 -14.04
N LYS A 29 -1.89 8.59 -14.99
CA LYS A 29 -2.04 7.75 -16.18
C LYS A 29 -0.90 6.72 -16.19
N ILE A 30 -1.26 5.44 -16.20
CA ILE A 30 -0.31 4.31 -16.20
C ILE A 30 -0.69 3.41 -17.36
N ASP A 31 0.28 3.08 -18.22
CA ASP A 31 0.10 2.23 -19.41
C ASP A 31 -1.13 2.62 -20.25
N GLY A 32 -1.40 3.93 -20.37
CA GLY A 32 -2.54 4.47 -21.12
C GLY A 32 -3.86 4.55 -20.34
N SER A 33 -3.99 3.87 -19.20
CA SER A 33 -5.20 3.84 -18.39
C SER A 33 -5.23 4.96 -17.36
N LYS A 34 -6.39 5.62 -17.21
CA LYS A 34 -6.62 6.61 -16.14
C LYS A 34 -6.78 5.87 -14.81
N CYS A 35 -5.91 6.19 -13.86
CA CYS A 35 -5.84 5.55 -12.56
C CYS A 35 -6.21 6.53 -11.45
N PHE A 36 -7.10 6.09 -10.57
CA PHE A 36 -7.55 6.77 -9.37
C PHE A 36 -6.81 6.16 -8.18
N ILE A 37 -5.89 6.90 -7.58
CA ILE A 37 -5.07 6.40 -6.47
C ILE A 37 -5.69 6.85 -5.16
N LEU A 38 -5.91 5.92 -4.25
CA LEU A 38 -6.46 6.13 -2.91
C LEU A 38 -5.47 5.65 -1.85
N LYS A 39 -5.43 6.36 -0.73
CA LYS A 39 -4.83 5.91 0.53
C LYS A 39 -5.47 6.63 1.71
N ALA A 40 -5.30 6.08 2.90
CA ALA A 40 -5.57 6.82 4.11
C ALA A 40 -4.73 8.10 4.18
N LYS A 41 -5.31 9.17 4.72
CA LYS A 41 -4.61 10.42 5.01
C LYS A 41 -3.54 10.17 6.05
N GLY A 42 -2.38 10.77 5.85
CA GLY A 42 -1.21 10.50 6.67
C GLY A 42 -0.29 11.70 6.89
N PRO A 43 0.61 11.58 7.88
CA PRO A 43 0.82 10.38 8.69
C PRO A 43 -0.25 10.18 9.78
N ALA A 44 -0.88 8.99 9.84
CA ALA A 44 -1.95 8.69 10.80
C ALA A 44 -2.22 7.17 10.98
N PRO A 45 -2.73 6.72 12.15
CA PRO A 45 -2.90 5.30 12.49
C PRO A 45 -4.25 4.69 12.07
N HIS A 46 -4.95 5.25 11.08
CA HIS A 46 -6.27 4.76 10.63
C HIS A 46 -6.36 4.65 9.11
N LEU A 47 -7.41 3.95 8.64
CA LEU A 47 -7.72 3.73 7.21
C LEU A 47 -8.57 4.84 6.58
N GLY A 48 -9.34 5.58 7.39
CA GLY A 48 -10.33 6.55 6.90
C GLY A 48 -11.53 5.87 6.23
N ARG A 49 -12.40 6.66 5.56
CA ARG A 49 -13.61 6.19 4.87
C ARG A 49 -13.37 5.84 3.40
N ILE A 50 -12.56 4.81 3.15
CA ILE A 50 -12.19 4.35 1.80
C ILE A 50 -13.42 3.88 1.00
N ASP A 51 -14.40 3.28 1.68
CA ASP A 51 -15.72 2.93 1.15
C ASP A 51 -16.40 4.11 0.46
N GLU A 52 -16.52 5.26 1.15
CA GLU A 52 -17.12 6.46 0.58
C GLU A 52 -16.32 7.04 -0.58
N ALA A 53 -14.99 6.99 -0.50
CA ALA A 53 -14.11 7.46 -1.56
C ALA A 53 -14.32 6.65 -2.86
N ILE A 54 -14.41 5.32 -2.75
CA ILE A 54 -14.72 4.43 -3.86
C ILE A 54 -16.08 4.78 -4.46
N GLU A 55 -17.12 4.92 -3.65
CA GLU A 55 -18.45 5.28 -4.13
C GLU A 55 -18.46 6.60 -4.90
N LYS A 56 -17.83 7.65 -4.37
CA LYS A 56 -17.74 8.97 -5.02
C LYS A 56 -17.06 8.90 -6.39
N ILE A 57 -16.01 8.08 -6.52
CA ILE A 57 -15.34 7.87 -7.81
C ILE A 57 -16.26 7.13 -8.78
N MET A 58 -16.89 6.05 -8.32
CA MET A 58 -17.74 5.20 -9.15
C MET A 58 -19.01 5.88 -9.61
N LYS A 59 -19.58 6.79 -8.82
CA LYS A 59 -20.74 7.62 -9.22
C LYS A 59 -20.48 8.42 -10.51
N LYS A 60 -19.22 8.80 -10.76
CA LYS A 60 -18.82 9.63 -11.91
C LYS A 60 -18.04 8.86 -12.98
N ASN A 61 -17.72 7.59 -12.75
CA ASN A 61 -16.79 6.84 -13.60
C ASN A 61 -17.17 5.36 -13.70
N LYS A 62 -17.16 4.84 -14.93
CA LYS A 62 -17.17 3.39 -15.16
C LYS A 62 -15.79 2.81 -14.87
N ILE A 63 -15.69 2.04 -13.80
CA ILE A 63 -14.45 1.39 -13.35
C ILE A 63 -14.35 0.00 -13.96
N ALA A 64 -13.19 -0.32 -14.53
CA ALA A 64 -12.92 -1.61 -15.16
C ALA A 64 -12.20 -2.59 -14.25
N ARG A 65 -11.49 -2.10 -13.22
CA ARG A 65 -10.74 -2.91 -12.26
C ARG A 65 -10.44 -2.10 -10.99
N VAL A 66 -10.38 -2.80 -9.86
CA VAL A 66 -9.83 -2.27 -8.61
C VAL A 66 -8.61 -3.09 -8.24
N ILE A 67 -7.56 -2.41 -7.76
CA ILE A 67 -6.31 -3.00 -7.32
C ILE A 67 -6.09 -2.59 -5.87
N THR A 68 -5.98 -3.53 -4.95
CA THR A 68 -5.65 -3.27 -3.54
C THR A 68 -4.22 -3.68 -3.26
N ILE A 69 -3.48 -2.85 -2.53
CA ILE A 69 -2.11 -3.10 -2.12
C ILE A 69 -2.08 -3.05 -0.60
N ASP A 70 -1.74 -4.17 0.04
CA ASP A 70 -1.74 -4.29 1.50
C ASP A 70 -0.45 -4.96 2.02
N ALA A 71 -0.18 -4.78 3.31
CA ALA A 71 0.76 -5.64 4.01
C ALA A 71 0.04 -6.96 4.38
N GLY A 72 0.71 -8.10 4.20
CA GLY A 72 0.19 -9.38 4.64
C GLY A 72 1.23 -10.17 5.41
N LEU A 73 0.77 -10.99 6.36
CA LEU A 73 1.66 -11.82 7.14
C LEU A 73 2.43 -12.78 6.21
N LYS A 74 3.75 -12.80 6.38
CA LYS A 74 4.62 -13.74 5.69
C LYS A 74 4.48 -15.15 6.29
N LEU A 75 4.52 -16.16 5.43
CA LEU A 75 4.60 -17.56 5.83
C LEU A 75 6.05 -17.94 6.15
N GLU A 76 6.21 -19.10 6.78
CA GLU A 76 7.54 -19.68 7.03
C GLU A 76 8.28 -19.89 5.70
N GLY A 77 9.52 -19.41 5.62
CA GLY A 77 10.33 -19.43 4.40
C GLY A 77 10.12 -18.24 3.45
N GLU A 78 9.07 -17.44 3.61
CA GLU A 78 8.90 -16.22 2.82
C GLU A 78 9.83 -15.10 3.31
N LYS A 79 10.42 -14.36 2.36
CA LYS A 79 11.24 -13.19 2.66
C LYS A 79 10.35 -11.97 2.90
N SER A 80 10.73 -11.14 3.87
CA SER A 80 10.11 -9.83 4.06
C SER A 80 10.29 -8.97 2.80
N GLY A 81 9.23 -8.28 2.38
CA GLY A 81 9.22 -7.51 1.13
C GLY A 81 8.95 -8.34 -0.13
N SER A 82 8.76 -9.66 -0.02
CA SER A 82 8.27 -10.44 -1.17
C SER A 82 6.84 -10.03 -1.54
N VAL A 83 6.52 -10.10 -2.84
CA VAL A 83 5.24 -9.65 -3.39
C VAL A 83 4.44 -10.84 -3.88
N ALA A 84 3.19 -10.95 -3.45
CA ALA A 84 2.23 -11.93 -3.94
C ALA A 84 1.07 -11.22 -4.67
N GLU A 85 0.62 -11.78 -5.79
CA GLU A 85 -0.57 -11.34 -6.52
C GLU A 85 -1.73 -12.31 -6.28
N GLY A 86 -2.94 -11.81 -6.18
CA GLY A 86 -4.15 -12.60 -5.97
C GLY A 86 -5.41 -11.91 -6.49
N VAL A 87 -6.55 -12.52 -6.18
CA VAL A 87 -7.89 -12.02 -6.52
C VAL A 87 -8.65 -11.74 -5.22
N GLY A 88 -9.44 -10.67 -5.22
CA GLY A 88 -10.24 -10.22 -4.07
C GLY A 88 -9.67 -8.97 -3.42
N PHE A 89 -10.33 -8.53 -2.35
CA PHE A 89 -9.93 -7.34 -1.60
C PHE A 89 -8.93 -7.73 -0.50
N ALA A 90 -7.67 -7.28 -0.62
CA ALA A 90 -6.67 -7.47 0.42
C ALA A 90 -6.83 -6.38 1.49
N MET A 91 -7.60 -6.69 2.53
CA MET A 91 -7.68 -5.91 3.75
C MET A 91 -8.07 -6.81 4.93
N GLY A 92 -7.34 -6.67 6.04
CA GLY A 92 -7.71 -7.30 7.31
C GLY A 92 -8.89 -6.59 7.99
N GLY A 93 -9.70 -7.36 8.75
CA GLY A 93 -10.85 -6.84 9.48
C GLY A 93 -12.17 -6.98 8.72
N ILE A 94 -13.17 -7.57 9.38
CA ILE A 94 -14.42 -8.02 8.78
C ILE A 94 -15.29 -6.82 8.31
N GLY A 95 -15.43 -5.77 9.13
CA GLY A 95 -16.39 -4.69 8.86
C GLY A 95 -16.11 -3.85 7.61
N GLN A 96 -14.95 -3.19 7.53
CA GLN A 96 -14.67 -2.27 6.42
C GLN A 96 -14.50 -3.02 5.08
N ARG A 97 -14.04 -4.28 5.14
CA ARG A 97 -13.90 -5.13 3.95
C ARG A 97 -15.26 -5.45 3.36
N GLU A 98 -16.21 -5.88 4.20
CA GLU A 98 -17.58 -6.17 3.77
C GLU A 98 -18.26 -4.95 3.17
N MET A 99 -18.11 -3.76 3.76
CA MET A 99 -18.67 -2.52 3.21
C MET A 99 -18.17 -2.25 1.78
N ILE A 100 -16.87 -2.41 1.54
CA ILE A 100 -16.28 -2.18 0.22
C ILE A 100 -16.67 -3.29 -0.77
N GLU A 101 -16.64 -4.56 -0.34
CA GLU A 101 -17.06 -5.69 -1.17
C GLU A 101 -18.54 -5.56 -1.58
N ASN A 102 -19.42 -5.10 -0.70
CA ASN A 102 -20.83 -4.82 -1.01
C ASN A 102 -21.01 -3.73 -2.08
N VAL A 103 -20.10 -2.77 -2.18
CA VAL A 103 -20.12 -1.73 -3.23
C VAL A 103 -19.60 -2.25 -4.58
N LEU A 104 -18.62 -3.17 -4.55
CA LEU A 104 -17.85 -3.60 -5.72
C LEU A 104 -18.37 -4.89 -6.36
N LEU A 105 -18.68 -5.91 -5.57
CA LEU A 105 -19.06 -7.24 -6.04
C LEU A 105 -20.34 -7.25 -6.88
N PRO A 106 -21.44 -6.54 -6.51
CA PRO A 106 -22.67 -6.52 -7.32
C PRO A 106 -22.45 -5.93 -8.72
N LYS A 107 -21.44 -5.09 -8.88
CA LYS A 107 -21.09 -4.45 -10.17
C LYS A 107 -20.15 -5.31 -11.02
N LYS A 108 -19.79 -6.52 -10.56
CA LYS A 108 -18.91 -7.49 -11.24
C LYS A 108 -17.57 -6.88 -11.67
N ILE A 109 -17.04 -5.96 -10.87
CA ILE A 109 -15.74 -5.33 -11.14
C ILE A 109 -14.64 -6.27 -10.63
N PRO A 110 -13.68 -6.67 -11.48
CA PRO A 110 -12.54 -7.47 -11.04
C PRO A 110 -11.73 -6.78 -9.93
N LEU A 111 -11.41 -7.54 -8.88
CA LEU A 111 -10.59 -7.12 -7.75
C LEU A 111 -9.27 -7.88 -7.78
N ASP A 112 -8.17 -7.16 -7.94
CA ASP A 112 -6.82 -7.72 -7.85
C ASP A 112 -6.21 -7.32 -6.51
N SER A 113 -5.61 -8.28 -5.82
CA SER A 113 -4.85 -8.04 -4.60
C SER A 113 -3.35 -8.16 -4.86
N ILE A 114 -2.60 -7.21 -4.30
CA ILE A 114 -1.14 -7.25 -4.26
C ILE A 114 -0.75 -7.16 -2.79
N VAL A 115 -0.09 -8.20 -2.29
CA VAL A 115 0.27 -8.31 -0.88
C VAL A 115 1.77 -8.28 -0.75
N VAL A 116 2.29 -7.35 0.05
CA VAL A 116 3.70 -7.32 0.45
C VAL A 116 3.85 -8.07 1.76
N LYS A 117 4.69 -9.11 1.75
CA LYS A 117 4.90 -9.99 2.89
C LYS A 117 5.71 -9.31 3.98
N VAL A 118 5.16 -9.26 5.19
CA VAL A 118 5.77 -8.68 6.39
C VAL A 118 5.68 -9.67 7.55
N GLY A 119 6.69 -9.67 8.42
CA GLY A 119 6.62 -10.39 9.70
C GLY A 119 5.69 -9.70 10.70
N MET A 120 5.21 -10.46 11.68
CA MET A 120 4.31 -9.94 12.72
C MET A 120 4.94 -8.78 13.52
N GLU A 121 6.20 -8.93 13.94
CA GLU A 121 6.93 -7.83 14.59
C GLU A 121 7.18 -6.65 13.64
N GLU A 122 7.44 -6.94 12.37
CA GLU A 122 7.72 -5.92 11.35
C GLU A 122 6.48 -5.08 11.04
N ALA A 123 5.28 -5.63 11.25
CA ALA A 123 4.03 -4.90 11.06
C ALA A 123 3.92 -3.71 12.03
N ILE A 124 4.26 -3.93 13.31
CA ILE A 124 4.13 -2.95 14.41
C ILE A 124 5.39 -2.10 14.66
N GLN A 125 6.50 -2.40 13.99
CA GLN A 125 7.77 -1.67 14.10
C GLN A 125 8.00 -0.73 12.89
N PRO A 126 8.98 0.20 12.99
CA PRO A 126 9.45 0.93 11.82
C PRO A 126 9.70 0.00 10.63
N MET A 127 9.29 0.44 9.44
CA MET A 127 9.40 -0.36 8.23
C MET A 127 10.88 -0.67 7.95
N LYS A 128 11.20 -1.96 7.76
CA LYS A 128 12.53 -2.37 7.36
C LYS A 128 12.82 -1.99 5.91
N LYS A 129 14.09 -1.80 5.58
CA LYS A 129 14.53 -1.42 4.24
C LYS A 129 14.10 -2.44 3.18
N GLU A 130 14.13 -3.73 3.47
CA GLU A 130 13.74 -4.78 2.51
C GLU A 130 12.26 -4.68 2.12
N ILE A 131 11.39 -4.22 3.03
CA ILE A 131 9.97 -4.00 2.74
C ILE A 131 9.80 -2.78 1.84
N ALA A 132 10.50 -1.68 2.12
CA ALA A 132 10.47 -0.47 1.29
C ALA A 132 11.06 -0.71 -0.11
N ASP A 133 12.13 -1.50 -0.21
CA ASP A 133 12.80 -1.88 -1.45
C ASP A 133 11.90 -2.73 -2.39
N SER A 134 10.73 -3.21 -1.91
CA SER A 134 9.77 -3.96 -2.70
C SER A 134 8.93 -3.08 -3.65
N LEU A 135 8.95 -1.75 -3.50
CA LEU A 135 8.19 -0.79 -4.32
C LEU A 135 8.25 -1.07 -5.83
N PRO A 136 9.44 -1.28 -6.46
CA PRO A 136 9.52 -1.56 -7.90
C PRO A 136 8.80 -2.84 -8.32
N ASN A 137 8.82 -3.87 -7.47
CA ASN A 137 8.13 -5.13 -7.72
C ASN A 137 6.61 -4.94 -7.63
N VAL A 138 6.14 -4.17 -6.64
CA VAL A 138 4.73 -3.82 -6.50
C VAL A 138 4.25 -2.98 -7.70
N HIS A 139 5.03 -1.99 -8.15
CA HIS A 139 4.70 -1.23 -9.35
C HIS A 139 4.60 -2.10 -10.61
N SER A 140 5.45 -3.12 -10.72
CA SER A 140 5.41 -4.07 -11.83
C SER A 140 4.13 -4.91 -11.80
N ALA A 141 3.73 -5.40 -10.62
CA ALA A 141 2.45 -6.10 -10.41
C ALA A 141 1.23 -5.20 -10.72
N ILE A 142 1.26 -3.93 -10.29
CA ILE A 142 0.22 -2.94 -10.64
C ILE A 142 0.10 -2.80 -12.16
N LYS A 143 1.21 -2.64 -12.88
CA LYS A 143 1.20 -2.55 -14.35
C LYS A 143 0.65 -3.82 -15.01
N ASN A 144 1.03 -5.00 -14.52
CA ASN A 144 0.47 -6.27 -14.98
C ASN A 144 -1.07 -6.29 -14.84
N SER A 145 -1.58 -5.87 -13.70
CA SER A 145 -3.02 -5.77 -13.44
C SER A 145 -3.73 -4.76 -14.35
N ILE A 146 -3.15 -3.57 -14.53
CA ILE A 146 -3.71 -2.53 -15.41
C ILE A 146 -3.80 -3.01 -16.86
N ARG A 147 -2.80 -3.75 -17.35
CA ARG A 147 -2.83 -4.33 -18.71
C ARG A 147 -4.02 -5.29 -18.89
N ARG A 148 -4.41 -6.04 -17.85
CA ARG A 148 -5.60 -6.91 -17.87
C ARG A 148 -6.92 -6.13 -17.92
N ALA A 149 -6.94 -4.82 -17.63
CA ALA A 149 -8.13 -3.97 -17.64
C ALA A 149 -8.51 -3.41 -19.02
N LYS A 150 -7.82 -3.80 -20.11
CA LYS A 150 -8.15 -3.50 -21.52
C LYS A 150 -8.59 -2.03 -21.77
N LYS A 151 -7.78 -1.07 -21.29
CA LYS A 151 -7.97 0.41 -21.46
C LYS A 151 -9.10 1.06 -20.65
N GLY A 152 -9.64 0.41 -19.62
CA GLY A 152 -10.61 1.01 -18.70
C GLY A 152 -9.99 1.90 -17.61
N LYS A 153 -10.84 2.64 -16.88
CA LYS A 153 -10.42 3.40 -15.68
C LYS A 153 -10.20 2.42 -14.52
N VAL A 154 -9.14 2.63 -13.74
CA VAL A 154 -8.74 1.72 -12.65
C VAL A 154 -8.72 2.49 -11.33
N ILE A 155 -9.20 1.85 -10.24
CA ILE A 155 -8.96 2.34 -8.88
C ILE A 155 -7.79 1.55 -8.29
N ILE A 156 -6.85 2.23 -7.66
CA ILE A 156 -5.70 1.63 -6.97
C ILE A 156 -5.70 2.12 -5.53
N ILE A 157 -5.69 1.20 -4.57
CA ILE A 157 -5.89 1.49 -3.16
C ILE A 157 -4.68 1.00 -2.38
N GLY A 158 -3.95 1.91 -1.75
CA GLY A 158 -2.97 1.58 -0.72
C GLY A 158 -3.68 1.37 0.61
N VAL A 159 -3.83 0.12 1.01
CA VAL A 159 -4.48 -0.34 2.25
C VAL A 159 -3.43 -0.44 3.35
N GLY A 160 -3.83 -0.03 4.56
CA GLY A 160 -2.98 -0.02 5.74
C GLY A 160 -2.98 1.35 6.43
N ASN A 161 -2.50 1.39 7.67
CA ASN A 161 -2.34 2.66 8.36
C ASN A 161 -1.24 3.49 7.68
N SER A 162 -1.37 4.82 7.74
CA SER A 162 -0.39 5.73 7.13
C SER A 162 0.67 6.22 8.12
N CYS A 163 0.96 5.50 9.19
CA CYS A 163 1.98 5.91 10.16
C CYS A 163 3.35 6.13 9.48
N GLY A 164 3.92 7.32 9.64
CA GLY A 164 5.20 7.69 9.01
C GLY A 164 5.15 7.91 7.50
N ILE A 165 3.98 7.80 6.85
CA ILE A 165 3.79 7.98 5.42
C ILE A 165 2.93 9.23 5.15
N GLY A 166 3.51 10.22 4.46
CA GLY A 166 2.77 11.40 4.02
C GLY A 166 1.84 11.13 2.82
N ASN A 167 1.27 12.19 2.24
CA ASN A 167 0.14 12.10 1.30
C ASN A 167 0.51 12.02 -0.19
N ASP A 168 1.79 12.21 -0.53
CA ASP A 168 2.25 12.27 -1.91
C ASP A 168 3.74 11.93 -2.04
N LYS A 169 4.22 11.87 -3.28
CA LYS A 169 5.60 11.52 -3.62
C LYS A 169 6.61 12.48 -3.00
N LYS A 170 6.29 13.77 -2.87
CA LYS A 170 7.19 14.76 -2.27
C LYS A 170 7.38 14.46 -0.78
N SER A 171 6.30 14.12 -0.08
CA SER A 171 6.38 13.77 1.34
C SER A 171 7.19 12.49 1.62
N LEU A 172 7.30 11.58 0.64
CA LEU A 172 8.10 10.36 0.77
C LEU A 172 9.61 10.59 0.80
N GLU A 173 10.12 11.72 0.32
CA GLU A 173 11.56 12.04 0.40
C GLU A 173 12.02 12.01 1.86
N LYS A 174 11.25 12.66 2.74
CA LYS A 174 11.50 12.71 4.18
C LYS A 174 11.35 11.32 4.83
N THR A 175 10.34 10.55 4.42
CA THR A 175 10.17 9.16 4.88
C THR A 175 11.38 8.30 4.50
N ASN A 176 11.88 8.40 3.27
CA ASN A 176 13.02 7.63 2.79
C ASN A 176 14.31 7.99 3.54
N GLU A 177 14.52 9.26 3.88
CA GLU A 177 15.63 9.69 4.74
C GLU A 177 15.53 9.09 6.15
N MET A 178 14.34 9.09 6.75
CA MET A 178 14.12 8.46 8.05
C MET A 178 14.39 6.96 7.99
N LEU A 179 13.91 6.26 6.95
CA LEU A 179 14.17 4.83 6.75
C LEU A 179 15.66 4.52 6.68
N LYS A 180 16.44 5.32 5.94
CA LYS A 180 17.90 5.16 5.85
C LYS A 180 18.59 5.31 7.21
N LYS A 181 18.17 6.30 8.02
CA LYS A 181 18.73 6.52 9.36
C LYS A 181 18.41 5.35 10.29
N ILE A 182 17.15 4.91 10.30
CA ILE A 182 16.67 3.80 11.11
C ILE A 182 17.41 2.50 10.74
N ASP A 183 17.58 2.21 9.45
CA ASP A 183 18.33 1.05 8.96
C ASP A 183 19.80 1.08 9.43
N ALA A 184 20.46 2.24 9.35
CA ALA A 184 21.83 2.41 9.83
C ALA A 184 21.94 2.16 11.34
N ASP A 185 21.00 2.66 12.13
CA ASP A 185 20.96 2.45 13.58
C ASP A 185 20.73 0.99 13.95
N TYR A 186 19.84 0.28 13.23
CA TYR A 186 19.64 -1.16 13.43
C TYR A 186 20.91 -1.95 13.13
N LYS A 187 21.57 -1.69 11.99
CA LYS A 187 22.83 -2.33 11.63
C LYS A 187 23.93 -2.11 12.67
N LYS A 188 24.03 -0.89 13.22
CA LYS A 188 24.97 -0.57 14.28
C LYS A 188 24.67 -1.38 15.55
N LYS A 189 23.42 -1.43 15.99
CA LYS A 189 22.99 -2.22 17.16
C LYS A 189 23.22 -3.72 16.97
N GLU A 190 22.98 -4.27 15.79
CA GLU A 190 23.27 -5.68 15.49
C GLU A 190 24.77 -5.98 15.51
N ALA A 191 25.61 -5.09 14.97
CA ALA A 191 27.05 -5.24 15.02
C ALA A 191 27.59 -5.20 16.46
N GLU A 192 27.07 -4.31 17.30
CA GLU A 192 27.40 -4.23 18.73
C GLU A 192 26.95 -5.48 19.49
N LYS A 193 25.75 -6.01 19.21
CA LYS A 193 25.27 -7.28 19.79
C LYS A 193 26.15 -8.47 19.39
N LYS A 194 26.53 -8.59 18.11
CA LYS A 194 27.45 -9.65 17.64
C LYS A 194 28.81 -9.54 18.30
N LYS A 195 29.34 -8.32 18.45
CA LYS A 195 30.60 -8.08 19.18
C LYS A 195 30.51 -8.45 20.66
N ARG A 196 29.36 -8.28 21.33
CA ARG A 196 29.17 -8.68 22.73
C ARG A 196 28.90 -10.18 22.89
N GLY A 197 28.16 -10.78 21.98
CA GLY A 197 27.84 -12.22 22.00
C GLY A 197 28.99 -13.13 21.59
N SER A 198 30.02 -12.60 20.91
CA SER A 198 31.23 -13.33 20.55
C SER A 198 32.22 -13.54 21.71
N TRP A 199 31.95 -12.98 22.89
CA TRP A 199 32.77 -13.11 24.11
C TRP A 199 32.20 -14.08 25.14
N ILE A 200 31.13 -14.80 24.78
CA ILE A 200 30.53 -15.91 25.54
C ILE A 200 30.71 -17.18 24.70
#